data_AF-A0A971TVB9-F1
#
_entry.id   AF-A0A971TVB9-F1
#
_cell.length_a   1.000
_cell.length_b   1.000
_cell.length_c   1.000
_cell.angle_alpha   90.00
_cell.angle_beta   90.00
_cell.angle_gamma   90.00
#
_symmetry.space_group_name_H-M   'P 1'
#
loop_
_entity.id
_entity.type
_entity.pdbx_description
1 polymer ?
#
loop_
_entity_poly.entity_id
_entity_poly.type
_entity_poly.pdbx_seq_one_letter_code
_entity_poly.pdbx_strand_id
1 'polypeptide(L)'
;MRRYLILLLLISVTSCVSTRVNQFAVFANAGRNYSKAMEALTMEAGKLAIDADNELLLKEREHLTAEERGEIYLERSEALKGLLGSLQGIRQHTRLLERYFAALGALAASGSPAIITAELGSVMGSLSALRPQLEKASIGDASVADLLGSATPLVISGIKVQALEQELRRNGPVIERELELQSALLKALSQQMAEDMELLLDLKDFDAVTRPFVEAATLGDPWKAKRKELLTGFLSLDAVDKAATAAETLKKGFLELVEKRMGPAGWTPLFEDIHAMLDLAEMLRKQSETK
;
A
#
# COMPACT_ATOMS: atom_id res chain seq x y z
N MET A 1 60.29 9.80 -7.68
CA MET A 1 59.03 10.23 -7.01
C MET A 1 57.85 10.56 -7.95
N ARG A 2 58.00 10.54 -9.28
CA ARG A 2 56.90 10.89 -10.23
C ARG A 2 56.06 9.69 -10.72
N ARG A 3 56.49 8.45 -10.42
CA ARG A 3 55.82 7.19 -10.85
C ARG A 3 54.80 6.64 -9.84
N TYR A 4 54.87 7.04 -8.57
CA TYR A 4 53.91 6.61 -7.53
C TYR A 4 52.67 7.50 -7.44
N LEU A 5 52.69 8.69 -8.04
CA LEU A 5 51.55 9.61 -8.07
C LEU A 5 50.47 9.19 -9.10
N ILE A 6 50.81 8.34 -10.06
CA ILE A 6 49.88 7.87 -11.11
C ILE A 6 49.10 6.63 -10.66
N LEU A 7 49.61 5.86 -9.68
CA LEU A 7 48.96 4.63 -9.21
C LEU A 7 47.85 4.88 -8.17
N LEU A 8 47.86 6.03 -7.48
CA LEU A 8 46.84 6.42 -6.49
C LEU A 8 45.60 7.10 -7.12
N LEU A 9 45.67 7.48 -8.40
CA LEU A 9 44.54 8.11 -9.10
C LEU A 9 43.60 7.09 -9.80
N LEU A 10 43.94 5.80 -9.78
CA LEU A 10 43.21 4.73 -10.48
C LEU A 10 42.27 3.90 -9.57
N ILE A 11 42.23 4.16 -8.27
CA ILE A 11 41.44 3.36 -7.30
C ILE A 11 40.09 4.01 -6.94
N SER A 12 39.85 5.27 -7.31
CA SER A 12 38.64 6.03 -6.91
C SER A 12 37.43 5.87 -7.86
N VAL A 13 37.50 5.04 -8.90
CA VAL A 13 36.43 4.93 -9.92
C VAL A 13 35.54 3.68 -9.74
N THR A 14 35.95 2.69 -8.93
CA THR A 14 35.20 1.45 -8.71
C THR A 14 34.15 1.57 -7.60
N SER A 15 34.31 2.48 -6.66
CA SER A 15 33.37 2.70 -5.54
C SER A 15 32.02 3.28 -5.97
N CYS A 16 31.97 4.14 -6.99
CA CYS A 16 30.71 4.72 -7.47
C CYS A 16 29.78 3.70 -8.16
N VAL A 17 30.33 2.63 -8.74
CA VAL A 17 29.52 1.61 -9.46
C VAL A 17 28.87 0.66 -8.47
N SER A 18 29.62 0.20 -7.46
CA SER A 18 29.09 -0.68 -6.41
C SER A 18 28.00 0.02 -5.59
N THR A 19 28.14 1.32 -5.30
CA THR A 19 27.10 2.08 -4.59
C THR A 19 25.79 2.12 -5.37
N ARG A 20 25.82 2.28 -6.70
CA ARG A 20 24.59 2.40 -7.49
C ARG A 20 23.86 1.06 -7.67
N VAL A 21 24.60 -0.01 -7.95
CA VAL A 21 24.02 -1.36 -7.99
C VAL A 21 23.37 -1.70 -6.65
N ASN A 22 24.03 -1.33 -5.54
CA ASN A 22 23.47 -1.51 -4.20
C ASN A 22 22.18 -0.69 -3.98
N GLN A 23 22.09 0.55 -4.48
CA GLN A 23 20.85 1.34 -4.39
C GLN A 23 19.66 0.67 -5.11
N PHE A 24 19.88 0.10 -6.29
CA PHE A 24 18.83 -0.66 -7.00
C PHE A 24 18.43 -1.93 -6.24
N ALA A 25 19.39 -2.62 -5.62
CA ALA A 25 19.09 -3.79 -4.79
C ALA A 25 18.29 -3.43 -3.52
N VAL A 26 18.65 -2.33 -2.86
CA VAL A 26 17.91 -1.79 -1.71
C VAL A 26 16.49 -1.40 -2.10
N PHE A 27 16.32 -0.68 -3.21
CA PHE A 27 15.01 -0.33 -3.73
C PHE A 27 14.17 -1.56 -4.07
N ALA A 28 14.77 -2.54 -4.75
CA ALA A 28 14.09 -3.77 -5.10
C ALA A 28 13.57 -4.47 -3.84
N ASN A 29 14.37 -4.55 -2.78
CA ASN A 29 13.96 -5.13 -1.52
C ASN A 29 12.85 -4.32 -0.83
N ALA A 30 12.93 -2.98 -0.85
CA ALA A 30 11.88 -2.11 -0.32
C ALA A 30 10.55 -2.32 -1.07
N GLY A 31 10.58 -2.36 -2.41
CA GLY A 31 9.42 -2.65 -3.24
C GLY A 31 8.78 -4.01 -2.92
N ARG A 32 9.59 -5.03 -2.63
CA ARG A 32 9.08 -6.34 -2.19
C ARG A 32 8.43 -6.30 -0.82
N ASN A 33 9.02 -5.57 0.12
CA ASN A 33 8.44 -5.41 1.46
C ASN A 33 7.13 -4.61 1.41
N TYR A 34 7.09 -3.55 0.61
CA TYR A 34 5.86 -2.83 0.29
C TYR A 34 4.79 -3.77 -0.26
N SER A 35 5.14 -4.62 -1.23
CA SER A 35 4.16 -5.54 -1.82
C SER A 35 3.56 -6.50 -0.81
N LYS A 36 4.37 -7.03 0.11
CA LYS A 36 3.87 -7.87 1.22
C LYS A 36 2.97 -7.10 2.18
N ALA A 37 3.34 -5.86 2.52
CA ALA A 37 2.55 -5.01 3.40
C ALA A 37 1.18 -4.69 2.78
N MET A 38 1.14 -4.37 1.49
CA MET A 38 -0.11 -4.14 0.74
C MET A 38 -0.98 -5.40 0.66
N GLU A 39 -0.38 -6.58 0.46
CA GLU A 39 -1.13 -7.85 0.50
C GLU A 39 -1.79 -8.10 1.84
N ALA A 40 -1.04 -7.91 2.95
CA ALA A 40 -1.60 -8.03 4.29
C ALA A 40 -2.69 -6.99 4.54
N LEU A 41 -2.45 -5.73 4.19
CA LEU A 41 -3.39 -4.64 4.41
C LEU A 41 -4.70 -4.85 3.65
N THR A 42 -4.65 -5.22 2.36
CA THR A 42 -5.86 -5.49 1.57
C THR A 42 -6.64 -6.72 2.05
N MET A 43 -6.00 -7.68 2.72
CA MET A 43 -6.72 -8.79 3.35
C MET A 43 -7.47 -8.33 4.59
N GLU A 44 -6.82 -7.56 5.46
CA GLU A 44 -7.43 -7.07 6.69
C GLU A 44 -8.51 -6.02 6.41
N ALA A 45 -8.32 -5.16 5.40
CA ALA A 45 -9.34 -4.23 4.93
C ALA A 45 -10.62 -4.94 4.49
N GLY A 46 -10.50 -6.07 3.78
CA GLY A 46 -11.67 -6.86 3.37
C GLY A 46 -12.44 -7.44 4.55
N LYS A 47 -11.74 -7.89 5.61
CA LYS A 47 -12.38 -8.36 6.85
C LYS A 47 -13.04 -7.22 7.62
N LEU A 48 -12.35 -6.08 7.71
CA LEU A 48 -12.86 -4.87 8.37
C LEU A 48 -14.18 -4.41 7.73
N ALA A 49 -14.23 -4.35 6.39
CA ALA A 49 -15.44 -4.01 5.65
C ALA A 49 -16.58 -5.01 5.88
N ILE A 50 -16.29 -6.33 5.91
CA ILE A 50 -17.30 -7.35 6.24
C ILE A 50 -17.83 -7.15 7.67
N ASP A 51 -16.95 -6.88 8.63
CA ASP A 51 -17.34 -6.64 10.01
C ASP A 51 -18.22 -5.39 10.14
N ALA A 52 -17.82 -4.28 9.51
CA ALA A 52 -18.59 -3.03 9.49
C ALA A 52 -19.97 -3.22 8.84
N ASP A 53 -20.03 -3.93 7.71
CA ASP A 53 -21.28 -4.25 7.01
C ASP A 53 -22.24 -5.08 7.87
N ASN A 54 -21.72 -6.09 8.57
CA ASN A 54 -22.50 -6.92 9.48
C ASN A 54 -23.12 -6.12 10.62
N GLU A 55 -22.35 -5.23 11.27
CA GLU A 55 -22.87 -4.41 12.37
C GLU A 55 -23.94 -3.42 11.90
N LEU A 56 -23.78 -2.84 10.70
CA LEU A 56 -24.82 -2.01 10.08
C LEU A 56 -26.10 -2.80 9.82
N LEU A 57 -25.99 -3.98 9.20
CA LEU A 57 -27.14 -4.85 8.94
C LEU A 57 -27.87 -5.22 10.23
N LEU A 58 -27.14 -5.49 11.32
CA LEU A 58 -27.74 -5.80 12.62
C LEU A 58 -28.45 -4.59 13.23
N LYS A 59 -27.83 -3.41 13.17
CA LYS A 59 -28.43 -2.15 13.66
C LYS A 59 -29.72 -1.81 12.92
N GLU A 60 -29.72 -1.91 11.60
CA GLU A 60 -30.88 -1.54 10.77
C GLU A 60 -32.00 -2.57 10.85
N ARG A 61 -31.67 -3.84 11.13
CA ARG A 61 -32.62 -4.96 11.16
C ARG A 61 -33.87 -4.67 11.99
N GLU A 62 -33.73 -4.04 13.16
CA GLU A 62 -34.84 -3.79 14.09
C GLU A 62 -35.87 -2.79 13.53
N HIS A 63 -35.48 -1.97 12.56
CA HIS A 63 -36.30 -0.89 12.00
C HIS A 63 -36.92 -1.23 10.64
N LEU A 64 -36.61 -2.42 10.09
CA LEU A 64 -37.00 -2.84 8.74
C LEU A 64 -38.01 -4.00 8.78
N THR A 65 -38.92 -4.01 7.81
CA THR A 65 -39.81 -5.13 7.51
C THR A 65 -39.03 -6.34 6.95
N ALA A 66 -39.68 -7.50 6.85
CA ALA A 66 -39.03 -8.70 6.32
C ALA A 66 -38.61 -8.55 4.84
N GLU A 67 -39.39 -7.83 4.05
CA GLU A 67 -39.10 -7.55 2.63
C GLU A 67 -37.89 -6.62 2.50
N GLU A 68 -37.92 -5.47 3.18
CA GLU A 68 -36.81 -4.50 3.18
C GLU A 68 -35.49 -5.12 3.67
N ARG A 69 -35.54 -6.01 4.68
CA ARG A 69 -34.35 -6.77 5.14
C ARG A 69 -33.76 -7.64 4.04
N GLY A 70 -34.60 -8.23 3.19
CA GLY A 70 -34.14 -9.07 2.08
C GLY A 70 -33.46 -8.24 1.01
N GLU A 71 -34.05 -7.09 0.66
CA GLU A 71 -33.51 -6.17 -0.35
C GLU A 71 -32.16 -5.59 0.07
N ILE A 72 -32.07 -5.03 1.28
CA ILE A 72 -30.84 -4.40 1.77
C ILE A 72 -29.70 -5.41 1.93
N TYR A 73 -30.00 -6.64 2.37
CA TYR A 73 -29.00 -7.70 2.48
C TYR A 73 -28.40 -8.04 1.13
N LEU A 74 -29.22 -8.17 0.08
CA LEU A 74 -28.75 -8.50 -1.27
C LEU A 74 -27.94 -7.36 -1.87
N GLU A 75 -28.42 -6.12 -1.75
CA GLU A 75 -27.71 -4.93 -2.23
C GLU A 75 -26.31 -4.81 -1.61
N ARG A 76 -26.24 -4.87 -0.28
CA ARG A 76 -24.98 -4.75 0.47
C ARG A 76 -24.04 -5.92 0.21
N SER A 77 -24.58 -7.14 0.13
CA SER A 77 -23.79 -8.33 -0.23
C SER A 77 -23.14 -8.18 -1.61
N GLU A 78 -23.83 -7.59 -2.58
CA GLU A 78 -23.28 -7.38 -3.92
C GLU A 78 -22.22 -6.27 -3.93
N ALA A 79 -22.47 -5.16 -3.22
CA ALA A 79 -21.47 -4.11 -3.03
C ALA A 79 -20.18 -4.66 -2.39
N LEU A 80 -20.31 -5.49 -1.35
CA LEU A 80 -19.19 -6.09 -0.65
C LEU A 80 -18.40 -7.07 -1.53
N LYS A 81 -19.06 -7.88 -2.36
CA LYS A 81 -18.37 -8.70 -3.37
C LYS A 81 -17.61 -7.85 -4.38
N GLY A 82 -18.20 -6.72 -4.81
CA GLY A 82 -17.55 -5.75 -5.68
C GLY A 82 -16.25 -5.22 -5.06
N LEU A 83 -16.31 -4.78 -3.79
CA LEU A 83 -15.14 -4.36 -3.03
C LEU A 83 -14.08 -5.46 -2.93
N LEU A 84 -14.45 -6.68 -2.53
CA LEU A 84 -13.51 -7.81 -2.42
C LEU A 84 -12.85 -8.15 -3.77
N GLY A 85 -13.58 -8.00 -4.87
CA GLY A 85 -13.05 -8.11 -6.24
C GLY A 85 -12.01 -7.03 -6.55
N SER A 86 -12.29 -5.77 -6.22
CA SER A 86 -11.33 -4.66 -6.33
C SER A 86 -10.06 -4.94 -5.51
N LEU A 87 -10.20 -5.36 -4.25
CA LEU A 87 -9.06 -5.72 -3.38
C LEU A 87 -8.23 -6.87 -3.96
N GLN A 88 -8.86 -7.84 -4.62
CA GLN A 88 -8.14 -8.90 -5.32
C GLN A 88 -7.35 -8.35 -6.51
N GLY A 89 -7.94 -7.45 -7.31
CA GLY A 89 -7.25 -6.76 -8.40
C GLY A 89 -6.02 -5.99 -7.93
N ILE A 90 -6.15 -5.27 -6.81
CA ILE A 90 -5.03 -4.54 -6.18
C ILE A 90 -3.89 -5.51 -5.83
N ARG A 91 -4.19 -6.63 -5.16
CA ARG A 91 -3.15 -7.64 -4.83
C ARG A 91 -2.47 -8.20 -6.07
N GLN A 92 -3.21 -8.49 -7.14
CA GLN A 92 -2.63 -8.97 -8.39
C GLN A 92 -1.67 -7.94 -8.99
N HIS A 93 -2.07 -6.67 -9.02
CA HIS A 93 -1.22 -5.58 -9.49
C HIS A 93 0.05 -5.43 -8.64
N THR A 94 -0.09 -5.45 -7.32
CA THR A 94 1.03 -5.31 -6.40
C THR A 94 2.05 -6.46 -6.50
N ARG A 95 1.60 -7.68 -6.81
CA ARG A 95 2.50 -8.82 -7.13
C ARG A 95 3.25 -8.64 -8.43
N LEU A 96 2.62 -8.05 -9.44
CA LEU A 96 3.29 -7.73 -10.70
C LEU A 96 4.39 -6.66 -10.48
N LEU A 97 4.11 -5.65 -9.67
CA LEU A 97 5.13 -4.68 -9.26
C LEU A 97 6.25 -5.33 -8.44
N GLU A 98 5.94 -6.27 -7.53
CA GLU A 98 6.96 -7.03 -6.82
C GLU A 98 7.93 -7.72 -7.79
N ARG A 99 7.38 -8.43 -8.79
CA ARG A 99 8.15 -9.14 -9.82
C ARG A 99 8.98 -8.15 -10.64
N TYR A 100 8.42 -7.00 -10.99
CA TYR A 100 9.15 -5.94 -11.67
C TYR A 100 10.37 -5.49 -10.86
N PHE A 101 10.18 -5.15 -9.58
CA PHE A 101 11.26 -4.69 -8.71
C PHE A 101 12.34 -5.76 -8.48
N ALA A 102 11.93 -7.01 -8.31
CA ALA A 102 12.87 -8.13 -8.20
C ALA A 102 13.71 -8.29 -9.47
N ALA A 103 13.08 -8.24 -10.65
CA ALA A 103 13.77 -8.32 -11.93
C ALA A 103 14.68 -7.10 -12.17
N LEU A 104 14.28 -5.90 -11.77
CA LEU A 104 15.08 -4.68 -11.83
C LEU A 104 16.35 -4.78 -10.98
N GLY A 105 16.22 -5.28 -9.74
CA GLY A 105 17.36 -5.53 -8.85
C GLY A 105 18.32 -6.58 -9.42
N ALA A 106 17.79 -7.67 -9.98
CA ALA A 106 18.58 -8.71 -10.62
C ALA A 106 19.30 -8.20 -11.88
N LEU A 107 18.66 -7.35 -12.67
CA LEU A 107 19.24 -6.71 -13.86
C LEU A 107 20.42 -5.81 -13.49
N ALA A 108 20.29 -5.06 -12.38
CA ALA A 108 21.36 -4.23 -11.86
C ALA A 108 22.58 -5.04 -11.40
N ALA A 109 22.36 -6.23 -10.82
CA ALA A 109 23.43 -7.07 -10.27
C ALA A 109 24.15 -7.93 -11.32
N SER A 110 23.42 -8.46 -12.30
CA SER A 110 23.93 -9.53 -13.20
C SER A 110 24.25 -9.07 -14.62
N GLY A 111 23.93 -7.83 -14.99
CA GLY A 111 24.36 -7.25 -16.25
C GLY A 111 23.77 -7.87 -17.52
N SER A 112 22.61 -8.54 -17.42
CA SER A 112 21.70 -8.94 -18.53
C SER A 112 21.70 -10.41 -18.98
N PRO A 113 21.14 -11.34 -18.19
CA PRO A 113 20.57 -12.57 -18.74
C PRO A 113 19.32 -12.23 -19.55
N ALA A 114 19.23 -12.69 -20.81
CA ALA A 114 18.06 -12.51 -21.68
C ALA A 114 16.72 -12.96 -21.03
N ILE A 115 16.81 -13.89 -20.09
CA ILE A 115 15.69 -14.36 -19.26
C ILE A 115 15.07 -13.22 -18.44
N ILE A 116 15.87 -12.32 -17.86
CA ILE A 116 15.38 -11.21 -17.04
C ILE A 116 14.60 -10.21 -17.90
N THR A 117 15.09 -9.92 -19.10
CA THR A 117 14.42 -9.01 -20.04
C THR A 117 13.07 -9.56 -20.52
N ALA A 118 12.98 -10.88 -20.75
CA ALA A 118 11.72 -11.51 -21.12
C ALA A 118 10.69 -11.46 -19.98
N GLU A 119 11.12 -11.72 -18.74
CA GLU A 119 10.28 -11.60 -17.55
C GLU A 119 9.73 -10.17 -17.38
N LEU A 120 10.59 -9.16 -17.52
CA LEU A 120 10.18 -7.74 -17.48
C LEU A 120 9.12 -7.44 -18.55
N GLY A 121 9.31 -7.93 -19.78
CA GLY A 121 8.33 -7.77 -20.86
C GLY A 121 6.97 -8.39 -20.53
N SER A 122 6.95 -9.59 -19.94
CA SER A 122 5.71 -10.25 -19.51
C SER A 122 5.02 -9.47 -18.39
N VAL A 123 5.77 -9.03 -17.37
CA VAL A 123 5.24 -8.24 -16.25
C VAL A 123 4.63 -6.93 -16.74
N MET A 124 5.31 -6.21 -17.64
CA MET A 124 4.80 -4.96 -18.20
C MET A 124 3.50 -5.16 -19.00
N GLY A 125 3.39 -6.26 -19.74
CA GLY A 125 2.17 -6.63 -20.46
C GLY A 125 1.00 -6.87 -19.51
N SER A 126 1.23 -7.60 -18.41
CA SER A 126 0.22 -7.86 -17.39
C SER A 126 -0.20 -6.59 -16.62
N LEU A 127 0.75 -5.72 -16.27
CA LEU A 127 0.45 -4.43 -15.63
C LEU A 127 -0.46 -3.58 -16.54
N SER A 128 -0.07 -3.44 -17.81
CA SER A 128 -0.83 -2.67 -18.80
C SER A 128 -2.25 -3.21 -19.02
N ALA A 129 -2.43 -4.54 -18.95
CA ALA A 129 -3.73 -5.17 -19.11
C ALA A 129 -4.65 -4.95 -17.90
N LEU A 130 -4.09 -4.90 -16.69
CA LEU A 130 -4.85 -4.76 -15.44
C LEU A 130 -5.20 -3.30 -15.13
N ARG A 131 -4.35 -2.36 -15.55
CA ARG A 131 -4.49 -0.93 -15.30
C ARG A 131 -5.91 -0.37 -15.57
N PRO A 132 -6.54 -0.58 -16.74
CA PRO A 132 -7.84 0.04 -17.02
C PRO A 132 -8.97 -0.41 -16.10
N GLN A 133 -8.87 -1.63 -15.54
CA GLN A 133 -9.83 -2.13 -14.56
C GLN A 133 -9.65 -1.42 -13.22
N LEU A 134 -8.41 -1.22 -12.79
CA LEU A 134 -8.10 -0.60 -11.50
C LEU A 134 -8.29 0.92 -11.51
N GLU A 135 -8.00 1.60 -12.61
CA GLU A 135 -8.29 3.04 -12.76
C GLU A 135 -9.79 3.35 -12.63
N LYS A 136 -10.65 2.42 -13.04
CA LYS A 136 -12.11 2.54 -12.96
C LYS A 136 -12.72 1.94 -11.71
N ALA A 137 -11.88 1.38 -10.82
CA ALA A 137 -12.39 0.79 -9.60
C ALA A 137 -12.88 1.88 -8.64
N SER A 138 -13.91 1.54 -7.88
CA SER A 138 -14.29 2.26 -6.67
C SER A 138 -13.94 1.38 -5.47
N ILE A 139 -13.43 2.02 -4.42
CA ILE A 139 -13.15 1.39 -3.14
C ILE A 139 -13.95 2.19 -2.12
N GLY A 140 -15.09 1.61 -1.69
CA GLY A 140 -16.11 2.41 -1.01
C GLY A 140 -16.68 3.48 -1.94
N ASP A 141 -16.85 4.67 -1.37
CA ASP A 141 -17.28 5.87 -2.10
C ASP A 141 -16.12 6.55 -2.86
N ALA A 142 -14.87 6.11 -2.65
CA ALA A 142 -13.70 6.69 -3.31
C ALA A 142 -13.50 6.11 -4.72
N SER A 143 -13.58 7.00 -5.71
CA SER A 143 -13.21 6.74 -7.10
C SER A 143 -11.69 6.82 -7.28
N VAL A 144 -11.08 5.75 -7.77
CA VAL A 144 -9.62 5.71 -8.00
C VAL A 144 -9.22 6.74 -9.06
N ALA A 145 -10.03 6.92 -10.09
CA ALA A 145 -9.78 7.90 -11.15
C ALA A 145 -9.63 9.33 -10.62
N ASP A 146 -10.42 9.70 -9.61
CA ASP A 146 -10.42 11.06 -9.04
C ASP A 146 -9.20 11.29 -8.13
N LEU A 147 -8.55 10.22 -7.68
CA LEU A 147 -7.37 10.26 -6.83
C LEU A 147 -6.05 10.14 -7.62
N LEU A 148 -6.12 9.88 -8.93
CA LEU A 148 -4.93 9.84 -9.78
C LEU A 148 -4.31 11.23 -9.90
N GLY A 149 -3.05 11.34 -9.49
CA GLY A 149 -2.24 12.51 -9.72
C GLY A 149 -1.64 12.56 -11.12
N SER A 150 -0.81 13.58 -11.34
CA SER A 150 -0.11 13.77 -12.60
C SER A 150 1.18 12.94 -12.66
N ALA A 151 1.45 12.37 -13.85
CA ALA A 151 2.73 11.76 -14.16
C ALA A 151 3.85 12.81 -14.16
N THR A 152 4.96 12.53 -13.48
CA THR A 152 6.14 13.38 -13.47
C THR A 152 7.07 12.99 -14.63
N PRO A 153 7.60 13.94 -15.41
CA PRO A 153 8.60 13.62 -16.42
C PRO A 153 9.83 12.95 -15.80
N LEU A 154 10.10 11.71 -16.21
CA LEU A 154 11.21 10.91 -15.68
C LEU A 154 12.53 11.23 -16.40
N VAL A 155 13.58 11.60 -15.66
CA VAL A 155 14.91 11.88 -16.21
C VAL A 155 15.91 10.77 -15.86
N ILE A 156 16.23 9.90 -16.81
CA ILE A 156 17.16 8.79 -16.55
C ILE A 156 18.60 9.26 -16.69
N SER A 157 19.36 9.21 -15.59
CA SER A 157 20.72 9.76 -15.55
C SER A 157 21.73 8.85 -14.84
N GLY A 158 22.95 8.78 -15.39
CA GLY A 158 24.14 8.20 -14.76
C GLY A 158 24.15 6.67 -14.55
N ILE A 159 23.33 5.92 -15.28
CA ILE A 159 23.26 4.46 -15.19
C ILE A 159 24.32 3.86 -16.10
N LYS A 160 25.22 3.04 -15.54
CA LYS A 160 26.33 2.43 -16.30
C LYS A 160 26.02 1.02 -16.81
N VAL A 161 25.06 0.35 -16.19
CA VAL A 161 24.62 -0.99 -16.62
C VAL A 161 23.67 -0.81 -17.80
N GLN A 162 24.13 -1.13 -19.00
CA GLN A 162 23.42 -0.81 -20.25
C GLN A 162 22.00 -1.39 -20.29
N ALA A 163 21.81 -2.66 -19.89
CA ALA A 163 20.51 -3.29 -19.90
C ALA A 163 19.53 -2.64 -18.90
N LEU A 164 20.03 -2.25 -17.73
CA LEU A 164 19.26 -1.49 -16.74
C LEU A 164 18.86 -0.11 -17.27
N GLU A 165 19.79 0.59 -17.93
CA GLU A 165 19.49 1.88 -18.54
C GLU A 165 18.42 1.74 -19.64
N GLN A 166 18.54 0.74 -20.51
CA GLN A 166 17.57 0.46 -21.57
C GLN A 166 16.18 0.14 -21.01
N GLU A 167 16.11 -0.70 -19.98
CA GLU A 167 14.86 -1.04 -19.30
C GLU A 167 14.18 0.21 -18.74
N LEU A 168 14.93 1.04 -18.00
CA LEU A 168 14.38 2.25 -17.41
C LEU A 168 13.97 3.27 -18.48
N ARG A 169 14.71 3.39 -19.59
CA ARG A 169 14.33 4.26 -20.72
C ARG A 169 13.06 3.80 -21.41
N ARG A 170 12.87 2.49 -21.51
CA ARG A 170 11.72 1.89 -22.17
C ARG A 170 10.47 1.94 -21.30
N ASN A 171 10.59 1.51 -20.05
CA ASN A 171 9.44 1.21 -19.19
C ASN A 171 9.35 2.11 -17.96
N GLY A 172 10.37 2.90 -17.64
CA GLY A 172 10.38 3.80 -16.48
C GLY A 172 9.16 4.72 -16.41
N PRO A 173 8.75 5.41 -17.50
CA PRO A 173 7.54 6.22 -17.50
C PRO A 173 6.25 5.43 -17.27
N VAL A 174 6.21 4.16 -17.67
CA VAL A 174 5.04 3.29 -17.43
C VAL A 174 5.00 2.92 -15.95
N ILE A 175 6.13 2.49 -15.39
CA ILE A 175 6.24 2.14 -13.96
C ILE A 175 5.93 3.32 -13.05
N GLU A 176 6.35 4.53 -13.43
CA GLU A 176 5.98 5.76 -12.72
C GLU A 176 4.46 5.95 -12.64
N ARG A 177 3.74 5.64 -13.71
CA ARG A 177 2.27 5.66 -13.74
C ARG A 177 1.61 4.49 -13.02
N GLU A 178 2.25 3.32 -12.96
CA GLU A 178 1.73 2.19 -12.17
C GLU A 178 1.92 2.43 -10.66
N LEU A 179 3.01 3.11 -10.28
CA LEU A 179 3.24 3.58 -8.92
C LEU A 179 2.26 4.67 -8.52
N GLU A 180 1.92 5.57 -9.45
CA GLU A 180 0.84 6.54 -9.24
C GLU A 180 -0.52 5.86 -9.02
N LEU A 181 -0.85 4.86 -9.83
CA LEU A 181 -2.07 4.07 -9.65
C LEU A 181 -2.08 3.38 -8.27
N GLN A 182 -0.95 2.79 -7.83
CA GLN A 182 -0.85 2.25 -6.46
C GLN A 182 -1.10 3.30 -5.39
N SER A 183 -0.60 4.52 -5.58
CA SER A 183 -0.83 5.63 -4.65
C SER A 183 -2.31 5.97 -4.53
N ALA A 184 -3.01 6.10 -5.66
CA ALA A 184 -4.45 6.34 -5.68
C ALA A 184 -5.24 5.19 -5.03
N LEU A 185 -4.89 3.94 -5.33
CA LEU A 185 -5.53 2.75 -4.77
C LEU A 185 -5.34 2.65 -3.25
N LEU A 186 -4.12 2.89 -2.75
CA LEU A 186 -3.83 2.86 -1.32
C LEU A 186 -4.55 3.99 -0.58
N LYS A 187 -4.62 5.18 -1.18
CA LYS A 187 -5.36 6.31 -0.60
C LYS A 187 -6.86 6.02 -0.49
N ALA A 188 -7.47 5.51 -1.55
CA ALA A 188 -8.88 5.09 -1.53
C ALA A 188 -9.14 3.98 -0.50
N LEU A 189 -8.24 3.00 -0.42
CA LEU A 189 -8.31 1.94 0.59
C LEU A 189 -8.22 2.47 2.02
N SER A 190 -7.27 3.37 2.29
CA SER A 190 -7.12 4.01 3.59
C SER A 190 -8.36 4.82 3.98
N GLN A 191 -8.99 5.54 3.04
CA GLN A 191 -10.24 6.27 3.29
C GLN A 191 -11.37 5.31 3.71
N GLN A 192 -11.61 4.26 2.93
CA GLN A 192 -12.62 3.24 3.27
C GLN A 192 -12.33 2.59 4.63
N MET A 193 -11.08 2.26 4.92
CA MET A 193 -10.70 1.65 6.20
C MET A 193 -10.92 2.58 7.40
N ALA A 194 -10.68 3.89 7.23
CA ALA A 194 -10.95 4.87 8.26
C ALA A 194 -12.46 4.94 8.54
N GLU A 195 -13.28 5.00 7.49
CA GLU A 195 -14.74 5.03 7.60
C GLU A 195 -15.30 3.76 8.27
N ASP A 196 -14.84 2.57 7.86
CA ASP A 196 -15.26 1.30 8.46
C ASP A 196 -14.84 1.21 9.93
N MET A 197 -13.63 1.68 10.26
CA MET A 197 -13.13 1.65 11.64
C MET A 197 -13.86 2.65 12.54
N GLU A 198 -14.12 3.86 12.05
CA GLU A 198 -14.91 4.88 12.75
C GLU A 198 -16.32 4.37 13.04
N LEU A 199 -17.00 3.81 12.03
CA LEU A 199 -18.30 3.19 12.18
C LEU A 199 -18.31 2.08 13.25
N LEU A 200 -17.35 1.15 13.19
CA LEU A 200 -17.28 0.07 14.18
C LEU A 200 -17.00 0.59 15.60
N LEU A 201 -16.17 1.62 15.73
CA LEU A 201 -15.88 2.22 17.03
C LEU A 201 -17.11 2.93 17.59
N ASP A 202 -17.86 3.66 16.75
CA ASP A 202 -19.09 4.35 17.13
C ASP A 202 -20.18 3.38 17.58
N LEU A 203 -20.38 2.28 16.85
CA LEU A 203 -21.35 1.25 17.23
C LEU A 203 -20.98 0.60 18.56
N LYS A 204 -19.70 0.24 18.73
CA LYS A 204 -19.21 -0.35 19.99
C LYS A 204 -19.26 0.63 21.15
N ASP A 205 -18.96 1.90 20.94
CA ASP A 205 -19.09 2.94 21.98
C ASP A 205 -20.55 3.11 22.38
N PHE A 206 -21.46 3.22 21.42
CA PHE A 206 -22.87 3.32 21.71
C PHE A 206 -23.34 2.16 22.60
N ASP A 207 -23.03 0.92 22.19
CA ASP A 207 -23.54 -0.27 22.85
C ASP A 207 -22.90 -0.56 24.21
N ALA A 208 -21.58 -0.34 24.34
CA ALA A 208 -20.80 -0.76 25.50
C ALA A 208 -20.49 0.38 26.49
N VAL A 209 -20.61 1.63 26.05
CA VAL A 209 -20.24 2.81 26.86
C VAL A 209 -21.42 3.74 27.02
N THR A 210 -21.95 4.29 25.93
CA THR A 210 -22.94 5.36 25.96
C THR A 210 -24.29 4.87 26.48
N ARG A 211 -24.86 3.80 25.91
CA ARG A 211 -26.14 3.24 26.37
C ARG A 211 -26.09 2.82 27.84
N PRO A 212 -25.10 2.04 28.32
CA PRO A 212 -24.98 1.72 29.75
C PRO A 212 -24.81 2.95 30.65
N PHE A 213 -24.10 3.99 30.19
CA PHE A 213 -23.94 5.22 30.97
C PHE A 213 -25.25 5.99 31.13
N VAL A 214 -26.10 5.98 30.11
CA VAL A 214 -27.42 6.63 30.14
C VAL A 214 -28.43 5.81 30.95
N GLU A 215 -28.41 4.48 30.82
CA GLU A 215 -29.44 3.60 31.37
C GLU A 215 -29.13 3.06 32.79
N ALA A 216 -27.86 2.95 33.18
CA ALA A 216 -27.48 2.30 34.45
C ALA A 216 -27.23 3.29 35.59
N ALA A 217 -27.80 3.01 36.77
CA ALA A 217 -27.60 3.81 37.98
C ALA A 217 -26.20 3.62 38.63
N THR A 218 -25.49 2.52 38.33
CA THR A 218 -24.12 2.27 38.84
C THR A 218 -23.27 1.56 37.79
N LEU A 219 -22.13 2.18 37.42
CA LEU A 219 -21.15 1.62 36.50
C LEU A 219 -19.83 1.28 37.22
N GLY A 220 -19.25 0.12 36.89
CA GLY A 220 -18.04 -0.40 37.51
C GLY A 220 -16.77 -0.21 36.66
N ASP A 221 -15.67 -0.78 37.14
CA ASP A 221 -14.37 -0.73 36.46
C ASP A 221 -14.34 -1.38 35.05
N PRO A 222 -15.12 -2.43 34.73
CA PRO A 222 -15.20 -2.95 33.36
C PRO A 222 -15.69 -1.91 32.34
N TRP A 223 -16.65 -1.07 32.72
CA TRP A 223 -17.13 0.02 31.86
C TRP A 223 -16.04 1.07 31.62
N LYS A 224 -15.30 1.45 32.68
CA LYS A 224 -14.17 2.39 32.55
C LYS A 224 -13.08 1.84 31.64
N ALA A 225 -12.78 0.55 31.77
CA ALA A 225 -11.82 -0.14 30.92
C ALA A 225 -12.27 -0.14 29.46
N LYS A 226 -13.55 -0.46 29.19
CA LYS A 226 -14.10 -0.47 27.82
C LYS A 226 -14.12 0.91 27.18
N ARG A 227 -14.49 1.94 27.94
CA ARG A 227 -14.42 3.34 27.49
C ARG A 227 -12.99 3.76 27.16
N LYS A 228 -12.02 3.39 28.00
CA LYS A 228 -10.61 3.69 27.72
C LYS A 228 -10.12 2.96 26.46
N GLU A 229 -10.47 1.69 26.32
CA GLU A 229 -10.14 0.88 25.14
C GLU A 229 -10.65 1.55 23.86
N LEU A 230 -11.93 1.90 23.80
CA LEU A 230 -12.55 2.48 22.61
C LEU A 230 -12.00 3.87 22.27
N LEU A 231 -11.84 4.75 23.27
CA LEU A 231 -11.21 6.07 23.06
C LEU A 231 -9.76 5.96 22.57
N THR A 232 -9.04 4.92 23.00
CA THR A 232 -7.67 4.67 22.49
C THR A 232 -7.73 4.10 21.08
N GLY A 233 -8.76 3.33 20.73
CA GLY A 233 -9.02 2.83 19.38
C GLY A 233 -9.18 3.94 18.34
N PHE A 234 -9.80 5.07 18.68
CA PHE A 234 -9.86 6.24 17.77
C PHE A 234 -8.48 6.84 17.47
N LEU A 235 -7.52 6.76 18.40
CA LEU A 235 -6.15 7.20 18.13
C LEU A 235 -5.42 6.28 17.12
N SER A 236 -5.95 5.09 16.86
CA SER A 236 -5.43 4.19 15.83
C SER A 236 -5.83 4.60 14.41
N LEU A 237 -6.77 5.54 14.22
CA LEU A 237 -7.09 6.10 12.90
C LEU A 237 -5.88 6.82 12.29
N ASP A 238 -5.01 7.43 13.11
CA ASP A 238 -3.73 8.02 12.67
C ASP A 238 -2.82 7.00 11.97
N ALA A 239 -2.93 5.71 12.29
CA ALA A 239 -2.14 4.67 11.65
C ALA A 239 -2.58 4.42 10.18
N VAL A 240 -3.87 4.62 9.89
CA VAL A 240 -4.44 4.53 8.54
C VAL A 240 -3.90 5.64 7.65
N ASP A 241 -3.81 6.86 8.18
CA ASP A 241 -3.24 8.02 7.49
C ASP A 241 -1.75 7.84 7.20
N LYS A 242 -0.97 7.32 8.16
CA LYS A 242 0.46 7.03 7.96
C LYS A 242 0.69 5.92 6.93
N ALA A 243 -0.15 4.90 6.92
CA ALA A 243 -0.07 3.84 5.92
C ALA A 243 -0.38 4.35 4.51
N ALA A 244 -1.25 5.37 4.39
CA ALA A 244 -1.70 5.90 3.09
C ALA A 244 -0.56 6.48 2.22
N THR A 245 0.55 6.92 2.82
CA THR A 245 1.65 7.58 2.10
C THR A 245 2.70 6.61 1.54
N ALA A 246 2.67 5.33 1.93
CA ALA A 246 3.73 4.39 1.58
C ALA A 246 3.95 4.22 0.06
N ALA A 247 2.86 4.21 -0.71
CA ALA A 247 2.91 4.13 -2.16
C ALA A 247 3.50 5.40 -2.80
N GLU A 248 3.17 6.58 -2.27
CA GLU A 248 3.74 7.86 -2.70
C GLU A 248 5.24 7.91 -2.40
N THR A 249 5.64 7.49 -1.20
CA THR A 249 7.05 7.42 -0.80
C THR A 249 7.82 6.40 -1.64
N LEU A 250 7.21 5.27 -2.02
CA LEU A 250 7.80 4.31 -2.94
C LEU A 250 7.98 4.91 -4.34
N LYS A 251 6.98 5.62 -4.86
CA LYS A 251 7.06 6.37 -6.13
C LYS A 251 8.21 7.38 -6.09
N LYS A 252 8.28 8.19 -5.04
CA LYS A 252 9.35 9.17 -4.85
C LYS A 252 10.73 8.51 -4.80
N GLY A 253 10.85 7.40 -4.07
CA GLY A 253 12.08 6.61 -4.02
C GLY A 253 12.50 6.10 -5.40
N PHE A 254 11.56 5.63 -6.23
CA PHE A 254 11.83 5.23 -7.60
C PHE A 254 12.38 6.40 -8.45
N LEU A 255 11.71 7.56 -8.40
CA LEU A 255 12.13 8.75 -9.15
C LEU A 255 13.54 9.20 -8.74
N GLU A 256 13.79 9.31 -7.44
CA GLU A 256 15.09 9.74 -6.91
C GLU A 256 16.22 8.77 -7.26
N LEU A 257 15.94 7.47 -7.26
CA LEU A 257 16.87 6.41 -7.68
C LEU A 257 17.27 6.55 -9.16
N VAL A 258 16.27 6.67 -10.04
CA VAL A 258 16.47 6.73 -11.49
C VAL A 258 17.15 8.04 -11.91
N GLU A 259 16.81 9.13 -11.24
CA GLU A 259 17.33 10.47 -11.53
C GLU A 259 18.69 10.77 -10.89
N LYS A 260 19.24 9.83 -10.10
CA LYS A 260 20.49 9.99 -9.35
C LYS A 260 20.42 11.13 -8.31
N ARG A 261 19.22 11.36 -7.75
CA ARG A 261 18.98 12.34 -6.67
C ARG A 261 19.02 11.73 -5.28
N MET A 262 19.13 10.41 -5.20
CA MET A 262 19.07 9.68 -3.94
C MET A 262 20.31 9.88 -3.05
N GLY A 263 20.07 10.48 -1.88
CA GLY A 263 21.08 10.72 -0.85
C GLY A 263 21.20 9.59 0.19
N PRO A 264 22.15 9.70 1.15
CA PRO A 264 22.42 8.68 2.17
C PRO A 264 21.25 8.36 3.10
N ALA A 265 20.37 9.33 3.37
CA ALA A 265 19.18 9.17 4.21
C ALA A 265 17.89 8.90 3.39
N GLY A 266 17.99 8.78 2.06
CA GLY A 266 16.82 8.81 1.16
C GLY A 266 15.83 7.65 1.33
N TRP A 267 16.19 6.60 2.06
CA TRP A 267 15.35 5.41 2.22
C TRP A 267 14.55 5.36 3.52
N THR A 268 14.91 6.16 4.53
CA THR A 268 14.30 6.07 5.86
C THR A 268 12.78 6.25 5.82
N PRO A 269 12.23 7.29 5.16
CA PRO A 269 10.78 7.46 5.10
C PRO A 269 10.07 6.28 4.43
N LEU A 270 10.67 5.70 3.39
CA LEU A 270 10.08 4.54 2.70
C LEU A 270 9.96 3.34 3.63
N PHE A 271 10.99 3.07 4.43
CA PHE A 271 10.93 1.98 5.38
C PHE A 271 9.94 2.27 6.51
N GLU A 272 9.91 3.49 7.04
CA GLU A 272 8.95 3.88 8.08
C GLU A 272 7.50 3.68 7.62
N ASP A 273 7.16 4.13 6.41
CA ASP A 273 5.81 4.00 5.86
C ASP A 273 5.43 2.52 5.61
N ILE A 274 6.37 1.69 5.12
CA ILE A 274 6.14 0.25 4.96
C ILE A 274 5.90 -0.44 6.31
N HIS A 275 6.63 -0.05 7.36
CA HIS A 275 6.37 -0.57 8.71
C HIS A 275 5.01 -0.12 9.23
N ALA A 276 4.60 1.14 8.99
CA ALA A 276 3.28 1.62 9.37
C ALA A 276 2.14 0.79 8.73
N MET A 277 2.28 0.39 7.45
CA MET A 277 1.33 -0.51 6.80
C MET A 277 1.25 -1.89 7.49
N LEU A 278 2.41 -2.45 7.87
CA LEU A 278 2.47 -3.75 8.54
C LEU A 278 1.89 -3.69 9.95
N ASP A 279 2.21 -2.64 10.71
CA ASP A 279 1.69 -2.41 12.05
C ASP A 279 0.17 -2.24 12.02
N LEU A 280 -0.35 -1.52 11.02
CA LEU A 280 -1.79 -1.37 10.79
C LEU A 280 -2.46 -2.72 10.49
N ALA A 281 -1.90 -3.50 9.56
CA ALA A 281 -2.43 -4.83 9.26
C ALA A 281 -2.40 -5.76 10.50
N GLU A 282 -1.33 -5.72 11.29
CA GLU A 282 -1.22 -6.53 12.51
C GLU A 282 -2.24 -6.10 13.57
N MET A 283 -2.43 -4.79 13.75
CA MET A 283 -3.42 -4.23 14.67
C MET A 283 -4.85 -4.69 14.30
N LEU A 284 -5.22 -4.58 13.02
CA LEU A 284 -6.54 -5.00 12.54
C LEU A 284 -6.77 -6.49 12.73
N ARG A 285 -5.75 -7.30 12.43
CA ARG A 285 -5.81 -8.75 12.66
C ARG A 285 -6.07 -9.07 14.13
N LYS A 286 -5.34 -8.45 15.05
CA LYS A 286 -5.53 -8.64 16.50
C LYS A 286 -6.93 -8.25 16.95
N GLN A 287 -7.46 -7.12 16.46
CA GLN A 287 -8.83 -6.69 16.77
C GLN A 287 -9.88 -7.71 16.31
N SER A 288 -9.71 -8.31 15.13
CA SER A 288 -10.61 -9.35 14.62
C SER A 288 -10.57 -10.65 15.44
N GLU A 289 -9.43 -11.00 16.03
CA GLU A 289 -9.22 -12.20 16.85
C GLU A 289 -9.76 -12.06 18.28
N THR A 290 -10.14 -10.85 18.72
CA THR A 290 -10.62 -10.58 20.10
C THR A 290 -12.15 -10.61 20.22
N LYS A 291 -12.86 -11.07 19.17
CA LYS A 291 -14.31 -11.37 19.19
C LYS A 291 -14.55 -12.79 19.72
#